data_AF-A0A1I7J3V7-F1
#
_entry.id   AF-A0A1I7J3V7-F1
#
_cell.length_a   1.000
_cell.length_b   1.000
_cell.length_c   1.000
_cell.angle_alpha   90.00
_cell.angle_beta   90.00
_cell.angle_gamma   90.00
#
_symmetry.space_group_name_H-M   'P 1'
#
loop_
_entity.id
_entity.type
_entity.pdbx_description
1 polymer ?
#
loop_
_entity_poly.entity_id
_entity_poly.type
_entity_poly.pdbx_seq_one_letter_code
_entity_poly.pdbx_strand_id
1 'polypeptide(L)'
;MSLQSITIVLWGTPKKTGDWIDWYERIKELSNKIGHPITHLGIKSESNTSSKIVTVSRKEKQLIETIKSGEKIDSLSCLSLPKDYQIASFDFDVFFVRNASYVAVTIKDEYYTSTIEADIISTISDYVENYEGEIFSTSIKEVPLIYVATKEKSNLSTYNLIKSIEGK
;
A
#
# COMPACT_ATOMS: atom_id res chain seq x y z
N MET A 1 -17.19 -14.78 2.52
CA MET A 1 -16.34 -13.59 2.53
C MET A 1 -15.60 -13.57 3.84
N SER A 2 -14.28 -13.44 3.80
CA SER A 2 -13.49 -13.25 5.02
C SER A 2 -13.86 -11.90 5.67
N LEU A 3 -13.94 -11.88 7.00
CA LEU A 3 -14.17 -10.66 7.79
C LEU A 3 -12.85 -10.01 8.23
N GLN A 4 -11.73 -10.48 7.67
CA GLN A 4 -10.39 -10.01 7.99
C GLN A 4 -9.66 -9.49 6.76
N SER A 5 -8.72 -8.58 7.03
CA SER A 5 -7.69 -8.13 6.12
C SER A 5 -6.32 -8.56 6.63
N ILE A 6 -5.39 -8.76 5.71
CA ILE A 6 -3.97 -9.01 5.96
C ILE A 6 -3.20 -7.78 5.55
N THR A 7 -2.38 -7.26 6.46
CA THR A 7 -1.44 -6.18 6.17
C THR A 7 -0.02 -6.71 6.24
N ILE A 8 0.75 -6.45 5.19
CA ILE A 8 2.19 -6.67 5.12
C ILE A 8 2.84 -5.29 5.06
N VAL A 9 3.72 -5.00 6.00
CA VAL A 9 4.38 -3.70 6.11
C VAL A 9 5.87 -3.87 6.37
N LEU A 10 6.67 -3.03 5.73
CA LEU A 10 8.08 -2.84 6.01
C LEU A 10 8.32 -1.39 6.41
N TRP A 11 8.85 -1.17 7.62
CA TRP A 11 9.33 0.12 8.10
C TRP A 11 10.85 0.18 7.95
N GLY A 12 11.36 1.20 7.29
CA GLY A 12 12.79 1.33 7.03
C GLY A 12 13.11 2.56 6.19
N THR A 13 14.33 2.59 5.65
CA THR A 13 14.83 3.71 4.86
C THR A 13 14.44 3.54 3.39
N PRO A 14 13.80 4.51 2.72
CA PRO A 14 13.46 4.39 1.31
C PRO A 14 14.72 4.33 0.44
N LYS A 15 14.81 3.32 -0.44
CA LYS A 15 16.02 3.01 -1.25
C LYS A 15 16.43 4.13 -2.23
N LYS A 16 15.47 4.76 -2.93
CA LYS A 16 15.76 5.78 -3.95
C LYS A 16 14.66 6.84 -4.02
N THR A 17 15.09 8.08 -4.25
CA THR A 17 14.22 9.13 -4.79
C THR A 17 14.16 8.97 -6.32
N GLY A 18 13.01 8.56 -6.87
CA GLY A 18 12.78 8.57 -8.33
C GLY A 18 12.39 7.25 -8.98
N ASP A 19 12.34 6.14 -8.23
CA ASP A 19 11.83 4.84 -8.68
C ASP A 19 10.28 4.73 -8.55
N TRP A 20 9.59 5.86 -8.46
CA TRP A 20 8.13 5.90 -8.25
C TRP A 20 7.33 5.34 -9.42
N ILE A 21 7.84 5.47 -10.65
CA ILE A 21 7.20 4.86 -11.84
C ILE A 21 7.35 3.35 -11.79
N ASP A 22 8.56 2.85 -11.53
CA ASP A 22 8.83 1.41 -11.38
C ASP A 22 7.98 0.80 -10.25
N TRP A 23 7.91 1.49 -9.11
CA TRP A 23 7.00 1.15 -8.02
C TRP A 23 5.56 1.02 -8.49
N TYR A 24 5.05 2.06 -9.18
CA TYR A 24 3.67 2.09 -9.64
C TYR A 24 3.36 0.99 -10.67
N GLU A 25 4.28 0.71 -11.59
CA GLU A 25 4.12 -0.34 -12.59
C GLU A 25 4.13 -1.73 -11.93
N ARG A 26 5.07 -1.99 -11.02
CA ARG A 26 5.16 -3.28 -10.33
C ARG A 26 3.97 -3.57 -9.42
N ILE A 27 3.45 -2.57 -8.69
CA ILE A 27 2.24 -2.79 -7.91
C ILE A 27 1.00 -2.97 -8.80
N LYS A 28 0.93 -2.36 -9.99
CA LYS A 28 -0.16 -2.62 -10.94
C LYS A 28 -0.13 -4.07 -11.41
N GLU A 29 1.04 -4.58 -11.77
CA GLU A 29 1.22 -5.98 -12.16
C GLU A 29 0.83 -6.94 -11.02
N LEU A 30 1.30 -6.66 -9.80
CA LEU A 30 0.97 -7.45 -8.63
C LEU A 30 -0.53 -7.43 -8.31
N SER A 31 -1.17 -6.25 -8.36
CA SER A 31 -2.61 -6.10 -8.14
C SER A 31 -3.43 -6.85 -9.20
N ASN A 32 -2.98 -6.86 -10.45
CA ASN A 32 -3.59 -7.66 -11.51
C ASN A 32 -3.43 -9.17 -11.26
N LYS A 33 -2.26 -9.61 -10.77
CA LYS A 33 -2.01 -11.02 -10.40
C LYS A 33 -2.93 -11.48 -9.26
N ILE A 34 -3.23 -10.59 -8.31
CA ILE A 34 -4.19 -10.82 -7.22
C ILE A 34 -5.64 -10.87 -7.75
N GLY A 35 -5.90 -10.36 -8.96
CA GLY A 35 -7.23 -10.31 -9.58
C GLY A 35 -7.99 -9.00 -9.33
N HIS A 36 -7.34 -8.01 -8.72
CA HIS A 36 -7.95 -6.75 -8.30
C HIS A 36 -7.15 -5.58 -8.87
N PRO A 37 -7.39 -5.17 -10.13
CA PRO A 37 -6.65 -4.06 -10.75
C PRO A 37 -6.78 -2.76 -9.94
N ILE A 38 -5.74 -1.94 -9.94
CA ILE A 38 -5.77 -0.62 -9.30
C ILE A 38 -6.79 0.27 -10.02
N THR A 39 -7.78 0.79 -9.28
CA THR A 39 -8.82 1.66 -9.81
C THR A 39 -8.66 3.11 -9.35
N HIS A 40 -7.98 3.32 -8.23
CA HIS A 40 -7.78 4.63 -7.63
C HIS A 40 -6.35 4.84 -7.14
N LEU A 41 -5.94 6.11 -7.08
CA LEU A 41 -4.64 6.53 -6.59
C LEU A 41 -4.74 7.83 -5.80
N GLY A 42 -3.76 8.10 -4.95
CA GLY A 42 -3.56 9.38 -4.27
C GLY A 42 -2.07 9.67 -4.19
N ILE A 43 -1.67 10.86 -4.59
CA ILE A 43 -0.27 11.30 -4.57
C ILE A 43 -0.17 12.50 -3.63
N LYS A 44 0.85 12.50 -2.78
CA LYS A 44 1.29 13.68 -2.05
C LYS A 44 2.65 14.10 -2.57
N SER A 45 2.77 15.34 -2.99
CA SER A 45 3.97 15.94 -3.55
C SER A 45 3.99 17.45 -3.30
N GLU A 46 5.04 18.14 -3.72
CA GLU A 46 5.17 19.59 -3.55
C GLU A 46 4.00 20.37 -4.15
N SER A 47 3.55 20.00 -5.36
CA SER A 47 2.43 20.62 -6.06
C SER A 47 1.07 20.07 -5.65
N ASN A 48 1.03 18.91 -4.99
CA ASN A 48 -0.19 18.26 -4.54
C ASN A 48 -0.13 17.91 -3.06
N THR A 49 -0.51 18.87 -2.23
CA THR A 49 -0.54 18.71 -0.78
C THR A 49 -1.72 17.87 -0.30
N SER A 50 -2.72 17.62 -1.16
CA SER A 50 -3.88 16.78 -0.83
C SER A 50 -3.62 15.33 -1.22
N SER A 51 -3.60 14.42 -0.26
CA SER A 51 -3.56 12.96 -0.52
C SER A 51 -4.94 12.41 -0.95
N LYS A 52 -5.70 13.22 -1.70
CA LYS A 52 -7.07 12.87 -2.11
C LYS A 52 -7.03 11.69 -3.07
N ILE A 53 -7.80 10.65 -2.75
CA ILE A 53 -7.98 9.49 -3.61
C ILE A 53 -8.85 9.85 -4.82
N VAL A 54 -8.38 9.49 -6.00
CA VAL A 54 -8.97 9.82 -7.32
C VAL A 54 -8.89 8.61 -8.24
N THR A 55 -9.79 8.51 -9.22
CA THR A 55 -9.76 7.40 -10.19
C THR A 55 -8.51 7.47 -11.07
N VAL A 56 -7.88 6.31 -11.33
CA VAL A 56 -6.70 6.17 -12.19
C VAL A 56 -6.93 6.85 -13.55
N SER A 57 -8.07 6.58 -14.18
CA SER A 57 -8.46 7.15 -15.49
C SER A 57 -8.40 8.67 -15.57
N ARG A 58 -8.52 9.39 -14.45
CA ARG A 58 -8.49 10.86 -14.41
C ARG A 58 -7.09 11.42 -14.18
N LYS A 59 -6.21 10.68 -13.50
CA LYS A 59 -5.03 11.25 -12.83
C LYS A 59 -3.73 10.49 -13.07
N GLU A 60 -3.77 9.32 -13.71
CA GLU A 60 -2.57 8.53 -14.02
C GLU A 60 -1.58 9.29 -14.89
N LYS A 61 -2.04 9.91 -15.99
CA LYS A 61 -1.16 10.71 -16.86
C LYS A 61 -0.46 11.83 -16.09
N GLN A 62 -1.22 12.57 -15.27
CA GLN A 62 -0.67 13.64 -14.45
C GLN A 62 0.33 13.11 -13.41
N LEU A 63 0.02 12.00 -12.74
CA LEU A 63 0.95 11.34 -11.81
C LEU A 63 2.29 11.03 -12.48
N ILE A 64 2.25 10.41 -13.67
CA ILE A 64 3.46 10.07 -14.42
C ILE A 64 4.23 11.33 -14.83
N GLU A 65 3.56 12.39 -15.28
CA GLU A 65 4.18 13.67 -15.61
C GLU A 65 4.84 14.33 -14.38
N THR A 66 4.16 14.32 -13.23
CA THR A 66 4.68 14.83 -11.95
C THR A 66 5.92 14.06 -11.50
N ILE A 67 5.96 12.73 -11.66
CA ILE A 67 7.17 11.97 -11.33
C ILE A 67 8.30 12.27 -12.33
N LYS A 68 7.98 12.37 -13.63
CA LYS A 68 8.98 12.65 -14.69
C LYS A 68 9.59 14.03 -14.62
N SER A 69 8.90 15.02 -14.05
CA SER A 69 9.45 16.37 -13.87
C SER A 69 10.55 16.44 -12.80
N GLY A 70 10.75 15.36 -12.03
CA GLY A 70 11.68 15.32 -10.90
C GLY A 70 11.10 15.92 -9.63
N GLU A 71 9.79 16.18 -9.58
CA GLU A 71 9.12 16.67 -8.38
C GLU A 71 9.31 15.67 -7.22
N LYS A 72 9.55 16.22 -6.02
CA LYS A 72 9.65 15.40 -4.83
C LYS A 72 8.28 14.85 -4.44
N ILE A 73 8.19 13.52 -4.39
CA ILE A 73 7.00 12.79 -3.97
C ILE A 73 7.17 12.37 -2.51
N ASP A 74 6.20 12.71 -1.67
CA ASP A 74 6.17 12.34 -0.26
C ASP A 74 5.50 10.97 -0.05
N SER A 75 4.41 10.72 -0.79
CA SER A 75 3.71 9.44 -0.72
C SER A 75 2.89 9.12 -1.97
N LEU A 76 2.70 7.83 -2.21
CA LEU A 76 1.78 7.29 -3.21
C LEU A 76 0.91 6.20 -2.57
N SER A 77 -0.39 6.37 -2.69
CA SER A 77 -1.44 5.41 -2.31
C SER A 77 -2.10 4.89 -3.57
N CYS A 78 -2.28 3.57 -3.68
CA CYS A 78 -2.91 2.90 -4.82
C CYS A 78 -3.92 1.87 -4.32
N LEU A 79 -5.16 1.98 -4.77
CA LEU A 79 -6.27 1.17 -4.27
C LEU A 79 -6.99 0.47 -5.40
N SER A 80 -7.39 -0.78 -5.14
CA SER A 80 -8.48 -1.43 -5.86
C SER A 80 -9.75 -1.28 -5.03
N LEU A 81 -10.68 -0.50 -5.56
CA LEU A 81 -12.01 -0.29 -4.97
C LEU A 81 -13.09 -0.95 -5.86
N PRO A 82 -14.05 -1.67 -5.28
CA PRO A 82 -15.20 -2.22 -5.98
C PRO A 82 -16.09 -1.09 -6.51
N LYS A 83 -16.95 -1.35 -7.50
CA LYS A 83 -17.74 -0.30 -8.16
C LYS A 83 -18.72 0.41 -7.24
N ASP A 84 -19.17 -0.27 -6.19
CA ASP A 84 -20.19 0.14 -5.23
C ASP A 84 -19.61 0.57 -3.87
N TYR A 85 -18.30 0.82 -3.80
CA TYR A 85 -17.65 1.31 -2.59
C TYR A 85 -18.31 2.60 -2.08
N GLN A 86 -18.39 2.74 -0.76
CA GLN A 86 -18.93 3.91 -0.07
C GLN A 86 -17.80 4.75 0.52
N ILE A 87 -16.83 4.09 1.17
CA ILE A 87 -15.72 4.74 1.87
C ILE A 87 -14.40 4.05 1.49
N ALA A 88 -13.56 4.77 0.74
CA ALA A 88 -12.31 4.25 0.20
C ALA A 88 -11.33 3.72 1.26
N SER A 89 -11.41 4.19 2.51
CA SER A 89 -10.53 3.74 3.60
C SER A 89 -10.96 2.41 4.25
N PHE A 90 -12.12 1.85 3.88
CA PHE A 90 -12.65 0.60 4.43
C PHE A 90 -13.00 -0.41 3.35
N ASP A 91 -13.51 0.05 2.21
CA ASP A 91 -14.13 -0.83 1.21
C ASP A 91 -13.16 -1.35 0.15
N PHE A 92 -11.84 -1.20 0.36
CA PHE A 92 -10.85 -1.63 -0.61
C PHE A 92 -10.67 -3.15 -0.64
N ASP A 93 -10.43 -3.68 -1.83
CA ASP A 93 -9.99 -5.06 -2.03
C ASP A 93 -8.48 -5.19 -1.79
N VAL A 94 -7.74 -4.18 -2.27
CA VAL A 94 -6.28 -4.09 -2.18
C VAL A 94 -5.88 -2.63 -1.98
N PHE A 95 -4.93 -2.38 -1.08
CA PHE A 95 -4.37 -1.06 -0.84
C PHE A 95 -2.85 -1.13 -0.68
N PHE A 96 -2.12 -0.58 -1.65
CA PHE A 96 -0.69 -0.30 -1.57
C PHE A 96 -0.42 1.14 -1.14
N VAL A 97 0.55 1.32 -0.26
CA VAL A 97 1.02 2.65 0.14
C VAL A 97 2.54 2.63 0.30
N ARG A 98 3.18 3.69 -0.18
CA ARG A 98 4.61 3.96 0.01
C ARG A 98 4.81 5.41 0.43
N ASN A 99 5.66 5.64 1.41
CA ASN A 99 6.11 6.96 1.83
C ASN A 99 7.55 6.90 2.37
N ALA A 100 8.00 7.99 2.98
CA ALA A 100 9.36 8.10 3.53
C ALA A 100 9.66 7.20 4.74
N SER A 101 8.65 6.62 5.39
CA SER A 101 8.79 5.84 6.63
C SER A 101 8.49 4.36 6.45
N TYR A 102 7.63 4.00 5.48
CA TYR A 102 7.23 2.62 5.26
C TYR A 102 6.69 2.34 3.86
N VAL A 103 6.66 1.06 3.52
CA VAL A 103 5.90 0.49 2.40
C VAL A 103 4.95 -0.56 2.97
N ALA A 104 3.66 -0.48 2.63
CA ALA A 104 2.66 -1.40 3.13
C ALA A 104 1.65 -1.81 2.06
N VAL A 105 1.13 -3.02 2.22
CA VAL A 105 0.04 -3.56 1.42
C VAL A 105 -1.01 -4.12 2.37
N THR A 106 -2.28 -3.80 2.13
CA THR A 106 -3.40 -4.46 2.80
C THR A 106 -4.28 -5.12 1.77
N ILE A 107 -4.61 -6.40 1.98
CA ILE A 107 -5.50 -7.20 1.13
C ILE A 107 -6.57 -7.87 2.00
N LYS A 108 -7.67 -8.30 1.40
CA LYS A 108 -8.58 -9.22 2.09
C LYS A 108 -7.89 -10.57 2.31
N ASP A 109 -8.16 -11.16 3.46
CA ASP A 109 -7.56 -12.44 3.86
C ASP A 109 -7.88 -13.59 2.88
N GLU A 110 -9.04 -13.55 2.21
CA GLU A 110 -9.38 -14.53 1.16
C GLU A 110 -8.46 -14.48 -0.08
N TYR A 111 -7.66 -13.42 -0.26
CA TYR A 111 -6.65 -13.30 -1.32
C TYR A 111 -5.26 -13.73 -0.87
N TYR A 112 -5.07 -13.96 0.43
CA TYR A 112 -3.78 -14.23 1.03
C TYR A 112 -3.40 -15.71 0.86
N THR A 113 -2.27 -15.94 0.21
CA THR A 113 -1.64 -17.27 0.04
C THR A 113 -0.14 -17.12 0.22
N SER A 114 0.58 -18.22 0.43
CA SER A 114 2.05 -18.19 0.53
C SER A 114 2.73 -17.61 -0.71
N THR A 115 2.17 -17.84 -1.90
CA THR A 115 2.68 -17.29 -3.16
C THR A 115 2.48 -15.78 -3.21
N ILE A 116 1.28 -15.29 -2.88
CA ILE A 116 0.97 -13.86 -2.84
C ILE A 116 1.78 -13.15 -1.75
N GLU A 117 1.97 -13.77 -0.58
CA GLU A 117 2.87 -13.26 0.45
C GLU A 117 4.28 -13.03 -0.12
N ALA A 118 4.87 -14.07 -0.72
CA ALA A 118 6.23 -14.00 -1.27
C ALA A 118 6.35 -12.93 -2.36
N ASP A 119 5.36 -12.84 -3.26
CA ASP A 119 5.32 -11.82 -4.31
C ASP A 119 5.23 -10.40 -3.73
N ILE A 120 4.37 -10.18 -2.71
CA ILE A 120 4.24 -8.89 -2.04
C ILE A 120 5.55 -8.52 -1.38
N ILE A 121 6.11 -9.40 -0.53
CA ILE A 121 7.34 -9.13 0.21
C ILE A 121 8.47 -8.81 -0.78
N SER A 122 8.67 -9.65 -1.79
CA SER A 122 9.70 -9.43 -2.82
C SER A 122 9.51 -8.11 -3.56
N THR A 123 8.27 -7.69 -3.81
CA THR A 123 7.98 -6.44 -4.50
C THR A 123 8.27 -5.24 -3.61
N ILE A 124 7.76 -5.22 -2.37
CA ILE A 124 7.89 -4.04 -1.50
C ILE A 124 9.28 -3.90 -0.89
N SER A 125 10.04 -4.99 -0.71
CA SER A 125 11.42 -4.96 -0.21
C SER A 125 12.40 -4.28 -1.16
N ASP A 126 12.07 -4.17 -2.45
CA ASP A 126 12.91 -3.49 -3.43
C ASP A 126 12.93 -1.96 -3.25
N TYR A 127 12.04 -1.42 -2.42
CA TYR A 127 11.86 0.02 -2.22
C TYR A 127 12.24 0.52 -0.83
N VAL A 128 12.71 -0.39 0.04
CA VAL A 128 13.10 -0.09 1.42
C VAL A 128 14.38 -0.85 1.80
N GLU A 129 15.23 -0.21 2.58
CA GLU A 129 16.54 -0.63 3.08
C GLU A 129 16.52 -0.63 4.62
N ASN A 130 17.32 -1.49 5.25
CA ASN A 130 17.46 -1.60 6.71
C ASN A 130 16.09 -1.63 7.41
N TYR A 131 15.27 -2.62 7.06
CA TYR A 131 13.87 -2.64 7.45
C TYR A 131 13.54 -3.72 8.47
N GLU A 132 12.59 -3.39 9.33
CA GLU A 132 11.79 -4.36 10.08
C GLU A 132 10.38 -4.37 9.49
N GLY A 133 9.68 -5.48 9.63
CA GLY A 133 8.34 -5.62 9.08
C GLY A 133 7.47 -6.59 9.84
N GLU A 134 6.19 -6.49 9.55
CA GLU A 134 5.16 -7.35 10.12
C GLU A 134 4.18 -7.80 9.04
N ILE A 135 3.68 -9.02 9.21
CA ILE A 135 2.47 -9.53 8.60
C ILE A 135 1.48 -9.73 9.73
N PHE A 136 0.33 -9.08 9.66
CA PHE A 136 -0.70 -9.18 10.69
C PHE A 136 -2.09 -9.16 10.07
N SER A 137 -3.06 -9.71 10.79
CA SER A 137 -4.48 -9.64 10.43
C SER A 137 -5.26 -8.67 11.33
N THR A 138 -6.30 -8.09 10.76
CA THR A 138 -7.27 -7.22 11.44
C THR A 138 -8.67 -7.42 10.87
N SER A 139 -9.70 -6.99 11.59
CA SER A 139 -11.07 -6.85 11.09
C SER A 139 -11.11 -5.83 9.94
N ILE A 140 -11.91 -6.12 8.91
CA ILE A 140 -12.16 -5.18 7.79
C ILE A 140 -12.82 -3.87 8.21
N LYS A 141 -13.33 -3.79 9.45
CA LYS A 141 -13.92 -2.56 10.01
C LYS A 141 -12.87 -1.63 10.64
N GLU A 142 -11.62 -2.06 10.72
CA GLU A 142 -10.51 -1.29 11.27
C GLU A 142 -9.64 -0.72 10.14
N VAL A 143 -8.83 0.29 10.46
CA VAL A 143 -7.93 0.94 9.50
C VAL A 143 -6.49 0.58 9.87
N PRO A 144 -5.92 -0.52 9.34
CA PRO A 144 -4.59 -1.00 9.71
C PRO A 144 -3.50 0.05 9.46
N LEU A 145 -3.69 0.94 8.49
CA LEU A 145 -2.71 1.98 8.19
C LEU A 145 -2.53 3.03 9.29
N ILE A 146 -3.49 3.20 10.21
CA ILE A 146 -3.32 4.07 11.39
C ILE A 146 -2.27 3.45 12.31
N TYR A 147 -2.37 2.15 12.59
CA TYR A 147 -1.33 1.42 13.31
C TYR A 147 0.00 1.46 12.57
N VAL A 148 0.02 1.22 11.25
CA VAL A 148 1.26 1.27 10.47
C VAL A 148 1.96 2.63 10.60
N ALA A 149 1.21 3.72 10.60
CA ALA A 149 1.78 5.06 10.72
C ALA A 149 2.26 5.42 12.13
N THR A 150 1.64 4.86 13.17
CA THR A 150 1.87 5.24 14.59
C THR A 150 2.67 4.22 15.39
N LYS A 151 2.65 2.95 14.96
CA LYS A 151 3.05 1.75 15.72
C LYS A 151 2.32 1.57 17.05
N GLU A 152 1.21 2.26 17.28
CA GLU A 152 0.42 2.15 18.49
C GLU A 152 -0.66 1.07 18.35
N LYS A 153 -0.45 -0.09 19.01
CA LYS A 153 -1.37 -1.24 18.92
C LYS A 153 -2.79 -0.93 19.40
N SER A 154 -2.99 0.08 20.25
CA SER A 154 -4.32 0.54 20.68
C SER A 154 -5.19 1.04 19.53
N ASN A 155 -4.60 1.34 18.36
CA ASN A 155 -5.36 1.70 17.16
C ASN A 155 -6.05 0.50 16.49
N LEU A 156 -5.75 -0.73 16.93
CA LEU A 156 -6.33 -1.97 16.39
C LEU A 156 -6.76 -2.89 17.53
N SER A 157 -8.06 -3.02 17.73
CA SER A 157 -8.64 -3.92 18.75
C SER A 157 -8.54 -5.39 18.36
N THR A 158 -8.44 -5.69 17.05
CA THR A 158 -8.40 -7.07 16.54
C THR A 158 -7.05 -7.46 15.93
N TYR A 159 -6.00 -6.69 16.22
CA TYR A 159 -4.65 -6.98 15.74
C TYR A 159 -4.21 -8.39 16.14
N ASN A 160 -3.77 -9.16 15.15
CA ASN A 160 -3.17 -10.47 15.35
C ASN A 160 -1.91 -10.60 14.48
N LEU A 161 -0.74 -10.62 15.12
CA LEU A 161 0.53 -10.81 14.44
C LEU A 161 0.63 -12.23 13.89
N ILE A 162 0.98 -12.35 12.61
CA ILE A 162 1.19 -13.62 11.92
C ILE A 162 2.70 -13.91 11.84
N LYS A 163 3.49 -12.91 11.44
CA LYS A 163 4.93 -13.08 11.19
C LYS A 163 5.67 -11.76 11.28
N SER A 164 6.87 -11.78 11.84
CA SER A 164 7.83 -10.67 11.75
C SER A 164 8.78 -10.89 10.56
N ILE A 165 9.23 -9.79 9.97
CA ILE A 165 10.14 -9.76 8.83
C ILE A 165 11.35 -8.90 9.22
N GLU A 166 12.54 -9.37 8.90
CA GLU A 166 13.77 -8.59 9.06
C GLU A 166 14.52 -8.57 7.73
N GLY A 167 14.99 -7.40 7.32
CA GLY A 167 15.79 -7.20 6.14
C GLY A 167 16.96 -6.26 6.42
N LYS A 168 18.13 -6.61 5.87
CA LYS A 168 19.30 -5.72 5.86
C LYS A 168 19.17 -4.75 4.69
#